data_AF-A0A1J3GDM8-F1
#
_entry.id   AF-A0A1J3GDM8-F1
#
_cell.length_a   1.000
_cell.length_b   1.000
_cell.length_c   1.000
_cell.angle_alpha   90.00
_cell.angle_beta   90.00
_cell.angle_gamma   90.00
#
_symmetry.space_group_name_H-M   'P 1'
#
loop_
_entity.id
_entity.type
_entity.pdbx_description
1 polymer ?
#
loop_
_entity_poly.entity_id
_entity_poly.type
_entity_poly.pdbx_seq_one_letter_code
_entity_poly.pdbx_strand_id
1 'polypeptide(L)'
;AFPYPDSFMYGVLIKCNVWCQLLDAAIDLYHRLVSEKTQISKFVFPSVLRACAGSRDHLNVGRKVHGRIIKSGVDDDAVIETSLLCMYGQTGNLSDAEKVFDEMPERDIVAWST
;
A
#
# COMPACT_ATOMS: atom_id res chain seq x y z
N ALA A 1 -10.46 -22.89 17.90
CA ALA A 1 -10.69 -21.44 17.91
C ALA A 1 -9.39 -20.77 17.53
N PHE A 2 -9.33 -20.09 16.37
CA PHE A 2 -8.13 -19.39 15.94
C PHE A 2 -7.91 -18.17 16.85
N PRO A 3 -6.82 -18.10 17.62
CA PRO A 3 -6.60 -17.02 18.57
C PRO A 3 -5.96 -15.86 17.83
N TYR A 4 -6.69 -14.74 17.71
CA TYR A 4 -6.29 -13.50 17.05
C TYR A 4 -6.05 -13.60 15.53
N PRO A 5 -6.63 -12.69 14.71
CA PRO A 5 -6.23 -12.56 13.32
C PRO A 5 -4.77 -12.12 13.29
N ASP A 6 -3.89 -13.00 12.86
CA ASP A 6 -2.50 -12.67 12.58
C ASP A 6 -2.41 -11.71 11.38
N SER A 7 -1.22 -11.15 11.12
CA SER A 7 -1.03 -10.24 9.98
C SER A 7 -1.42 -10.86 8.64
N PHE A 8 -1.47 -12.20 8.53
CA PHE A 8 -1.88 -12.89 7.31
C PHE A 8 -3.40 -12.81 7.12
N MET A 9 -4.21 -13.07 8.15
CA MET A 9 -5.67 -12.89 8.08
C MET A 9 -6.06 -11.45 7.73
N TYR A 10 -5.40 -10.46 8.31
CA TYR A 10 -5.60 -9.05 7.93
C TYR A 10 -5.25 -8.78 6.47
N GLY A 11 -4.15 -9.33 5.96
CA GLY A 11 -3.77 -9.20 4.55
C GLY A 11 -4.82 -9.78 3.60
N VAL A 12 -5.38 -10.94 3.93
CA VAL A 12 -6.47 -11.56 3.14
C VAL A 12 -7.72 -10.68 3.15
N LEU A 13 -8.13 -10.17 4.32
CA LEU A 13 -9.31 -9.33 4.45
C LEU A 13 -9.18 -7.99 3.71
N ILE A 14 -8.02 -7.32 3.81
CA ILE A 14 -7.74 -6.08 3.06
C ILE A 14 -7.83 -6.36 1.55
N LYS A 15 -7.20 -7.43 1.07
CA LYS A 15 -7.24 -7.82 -0.35
C LYS A 15 -8.67 -8.08 -0.84
N CYS A 16 -9.49 -8.78 -0.05
CA CYS A 16 -10.90 -9.00 -0.36
C CYS A 16 -11.70 -7.68 -0.42
N ASN A 17 -11.52 -6.77 0.54
CA ASN A 17 -12.22 -5.49 0.56
C ASN A 17 -11.89 -4.65 -0.69
N VAL A 18 -10.62 -4.65 -1.11
CA VAL A 18 -10.19 -3.98 -2.34
C VAL A 18 -10.84 -4.60 -3.58
N TRP A 19 -10.95 -5.92 -3.67
CA TRP A 19 -11.68 -6.59 -4.75
C TRP A 19 -13.18 -6.27 -4.76
N CYS A 20 -13.78 -6.06 -3.58
CA CYS A 20 -15.16 -5.63 -3.44
C CYS A 20 -15.37 -4.11 -3.59
N GLN A 21 -14.33 -3.34 -3.96
CA GLN A 21 -14.36 -1.87 -4.05
C GLN A 21 -14.71 -1.15 -2.73
N LEU A 22 -14.49 -1.81 -1.60
CA LEU A 22 -14.70 -1.26 -0.26
C LEU A 22 -13.39 -0.62 0.24
N LEU A 23 -12.99 0.48 -0.41
CA LEU A 23 -11.66 1.06 -0.21
C LEU A 23 -11.49 1.68 1.18
N ASP A 24 -12.50 2.38 1.69
CA ASP A 24 -12.48 2.96 3.04
C ASP A 24 -12.39 1.86 4.10
N ALA A 25 -13.18 0.80 3.95
CA ALA A 25 -13.14 -0.34 4.87
C ALA A 25 -11.77 -1.04 4.87
N ALA A 26 -11.11 -1.13 3.70
CA ALA A 26 -9.76 -1.66 3.60
C ALA A 26 -8.73 -0.78 4.36
N ILE A 27 -8.86 0.55 4.26
CA ILE A 27 -8.02 1.51 4.98
C ILE A 27 -8.26 1.43 6.49
N ASP A 28 -9.52 1.37 6.92
CA ASP A 28 -9.89 1.22 8.32
C ASP A 28 -9.34 -0.08 8.93
N LEU A 29 -9.42 -1.19 8.17
CA LEU A 29 -8.85 -2.46 8.61
C LEU A 29 -7.33 -2.39 8.74
N TYR A 30 -6.66 -1.69 7.83
CA TYR A 30 -5.23 -1.43 7.94
C TYR A 30 -4.88 -0.58 9.17
N HIS A 31 -5.66 0.46 9.48
CA HIS A 31 -5.46 1.25 10.69
C HIS A 31 -5.60 0.42 11.96
N ARG A 32 -6.54 -0.52 11.98
CA ARG A 32 -6.68 -1.50 13.08
C ARG A 32 -5.46 -2.41 13.19
N LEU A 33 -5.01 -3.01 12.09
CA LEU A 33 -3.80 -3.84 12.06
C LEU A 33 -2.58 -3.08 12.62
N VAL A 34 -2.42 -1.83 12.22
CA VAL A 34 -1.34 -0.95 12.70
C VAL A 34 -1.43 -0.70 14.21
N SER A 35 -2.65 -0.53 14.75
CA SER A 35 -2.87 -0.23 16.17
C SER A 35 -2.60 -1.42 17.09
N GLU A 36 -2.76 -2.64 16.58
CA GLU A 36 -2.58 -3.89 17.33
C GLU A 36 -1.10 -4.25 17.57
N LYS A 37 -0.16 -3.39 17.14
CA LYS A 37 1.31 -3.59 17.24
C LYS A 37 1.80 -4.90 16.64
N THR A 38 1.01 -5.52 15.77
CA THR A 38 1.38 -6.71 15.03
C THR A 38 2.42 -6.36 13.97
N GLN A 39 3.40 -7.23 13.74
CA GLN A 39 4.32 -7.09 12.63
C GLN A 39 3.52 -7.14 11.32
N ILE A 40 3.52 -6.03 10.57
CA ILE A 40 2.80 -5.95 9.29
C ILE A 40 3.60 -6.70 8.25
N SER A 41 2.99 -7.71 7.65
CA SER A 41 3.56 -8.42 6.51
C SER A 41 3.64 -7.51 5.29
N LYS A 42 4.77 -7.53 4.57
CA LYS A 42 4.99 -6.69 3.38
C LYS A 42 3.92 -6.89 2.30
N PHE A 43 3.32 -8.09 2.24
CA PHE A 43 2.23 -8.42 1.31
C PHE A 43 0.94 -7.62 1.52
N VAL A 44 0.80 -6.94 2.66
CA VAL A 44 -0.35 -6.07 2.95
C VAL A 44 -0.25 -4.76 2.17
N PHE A 45 0.96 -4.22 1.98
CA PHE A 45 1.16 -2.88 1.44
C PHE A 45 0.58 -2.66 0.04
N PRO A 46 0.77 -3.56 -0.95
CA PRO A 46 0.18 -3.36 -2.28
C PRO A 46 -1.34 -3.21 -2.25
N SER A 47 -2.01 -3.98 -1.39
CA SER A 47 -3.47 -3.93 -1.27
C SER A 47 -3.95 -2.62 -0.64
N VAL A 48 -3.28 -2.16 0.41
CA VAL A 48 -3.61 -0.88 1.08
C VAL A 48 -3.31 0.32 0.17
N LEU A 49 -2.19 0.28 -0.56
CA LEU A 49 -1.84 1.32 -1.54
C LEU A 49 -2.89 1.41 -2.64
N ARG A 50 -3.39 0.27 -3.14
CA ARG A 50 -4.50 0.24 -4.09
C ARG A 50 -5.78 0.84 -3.52
N ALA A 51 -6.09 0.63 -2.24
CA ALA A 51 -7.21 1.30 -1.59
C ALA A 51 -7.02 2.83 -1.52
N CYS A 52 -5.79 3.28 -1.22
CA CYS A 52 -5.45 4.70 -1.22
C CYS A 52 -5.50 5.32 -2.62
N ALA A 53 -5.22 4.53 -3.66
CA ALA A 53 -5.21 5.01 -5.05
C ALA A 53 -6.61 5.38 -5.56
N GLY A 54 -7.69 4.83 -4.97
CA GLY A 54 -9.05 5.02 -5.47
C GLY A 54 -9.70 6.37 -5.20
N SER A 55 -9.08 7.26 -4.40
CA SER A 55 -9.56 8.63 -4.21
C SER A 55 -8.42 9.59 -3.87
N ARG A 56 -8.47 10.80 -4.41
CA ARG A 56 -7.53 11.89 -4.09
C ARG A 56 -7.51 12.24 -2.60
N ASP A 57 -8.63 12.07 -1.91
CA ASP A 57 -8.76 12.33 -0.48
C ASP A 57 -7.89 11.38 0.36
N HIS A 58 -7.53 10.21 -0.18
CA HIS A 58 -6.71 9.22 0.49
C HIS A 58 -5.19 9.46 0.34
N LEU A 59 -4.76 10.50 -0.38
CA LEU A 59 -3.34 10.82 -0.58
C LEU A 59 -2.56 10.90 0.74
N ASN A 60 -3.14 11.52 1.76
CA ASN A 60 -2.49 11.64 3.06
C ASN A 60 -2.38 10.30 3.80
N VAL A 61 -3.31 9.38 3.58
CA VAL A 61 -3.22 7.99 4.07
C VAL A 61 -2.11 7.27 3.33
N GLY A 62 -2.09 7.37 1.99
CA GLY A 62 -1.05 6.80 1.13
C GLY A 62 0.37 7.23 1.54
N ARG A 63 0.58 8.53 1.82
CA ARG A 63 1.88 9.02 2.34
C ARG A 63 2.26 8.42 3.69
N LYS A 64 1.31 8.22 4.60
CA LYS A 64 1.57 7.56 5.89
C LYS A 64 1.91 6.07 5.70
N VAL A 65 1.30 5.41 4.72
CA VAL A 65 1.63 4.03 4.33
C VAL A 65 3.04 3.98 3.75
N HIS A 66 3.38 4.88 2.83
CA HIS A 66 4.72 5.00 2.25
C HIS A 66 5.80 5.22 3.32
N GLY A 67 5.61 6.16 4.24
CA GLY A 67 6.55 6.35 5.35
C GLY A 67 6.69 5.14 6.26
N ARG A 68 5.68 4.26 6.33
CA ARG A 68 5.76 2.99 7.08
C ARG A 68 6.49 1.91 6.30
N ILE A 69 6.36 1.87 4.97
CA ILE A 69 7.12 0.99 4.07
C ILE A 69 8.62 1.25 4.25
N ILE A 70 9.04 2.52 4.13
CA ILE A 70 10.45 2.93 4.34
C ILE A 70 10.94 2.52 5.73
N LYS A 71 10.16 2.80 6.78
CA LYS A 71 10.52 2.42 8.16
C LYS A 71 10.60 0.91 8.38
N SER A 72 9.95 0.12 7.52
CA SER A 72 9.98 -1.35 7.60
C SER A 72 11.11 -1.95 6.76
N GLY A 73 11.82 -1.15 5.95
CA GLY A 73 12.93 -1.60 5.09
C GLY A 73 12.48 -2.56 4.00
N VAL A 74 11.32 -2.30 3.39
CA VAL A 74 10.74 -3.11 2.30
C VAL A 74 10.38 -2.24 1.09
N ASP A 75 10.95 -1.03 1.03
CA ASP A 75 10.80 -0.05 -0.04
C ASP A 75 11.51 -0.46 -1.34
N ASP A 76 12.40 -1.46 -1.32
CA ASP A 76 13.07 -2.05 -2.48
C ASP A 76 12.29 -3.19 -3.17
N ASP A 77 11.10 -3.53 -2.66
CA ASP A 77 10.25 -4.57 -3.25
C ASP A 77 9.51 -4.02 -4.48
N ALA A 78 9.84 -4.53 -5.66
CA ALA A 78 9.30 -4.06 -6.94
C ALA A 78 7.76 -4.00 -7.01
N VAL A 79 7.06 -4.90 -6.30
CA VAL A 79 5.58 -4.88 -6.25
C VAL A 79 5.09 -3.70 -5.42
N ILE A 80 5.78 -3.38 -4.33
CA ILE A 80 5.48 -2.24 -3.47
C ILE A 80 5.79 -0.93 -4.20
N GLU A 81 6.94 -0.82 -4.86
CA GLU A 81 7.33 0.37 -5.65
C GLU A 81 6.31 0.66 -6.76
N THR A 82 5.95 -0.36 -7.54
CA THR A 82 4.91 -0.25 -8.58
C THR A 82 3.56 0.19 -8.00
N SER A 83 3.21 -0.32 -6.82
CA SER A 83 1.98 0.06 -6.12
C SER A 83 2.02 1.50 -5.60
N LEU A 84 3.19 1.99 -5.17
CA LEU A 84 3.40 3.37 -4.75
C LEU A 84 3.27 4.33 -5.93
N LEU A 85 3.88 4.01 -7.08
CA LEU A 85 3.73 4.76 -8.32
C LEU A 85 2.26 4.90 -8.72
N CYS A 86 1.55 3.77 -8.77
CA CYS A 86 0.13 3.75 -9.09
C CYS A 86 -0.69 4.61 -8.12
N MET A 87 -0.43 4.48 -6.81
CA MET A 87 -1.12 5.27 -5.78
C MET A 87 -0.88 6.77 -5.93
N TYR A 88 0.37 7.20 -6.10
CA TYR A 88 0.69 8.62 -6.30
C TYR A 88 0.17 9.17 -7.63
N GLY A 89 0.23 8.39 -8.69
CA GLY A 89 -0.32 8.74 -10.01
C GLY A 89 -1.83 8.94 -9.96
N GLN A 90 -2.58 7.97 -9.42
CA GLN A 90 -4.04 8.02 -9.36
C GLN A 90 -4.58 9.07 -8.37
N THR A 91 -3.82 9.38 -7.31
CA THR A 91 -4.15 10.50 -6.42
C THR A 91 -3.68 11.86 -6.96
N GLY A 92 -3.00 11.88 -8.11
CA GLY A 92 -2.59 13.08 -8.83
C GLY A 92 -1.44 13.85 -8.18
N ASN A 93 -0.56 13.15 -7.44
CA ASN A 93 0.66 13.70 -6.86
C ASN A 93 1.89 13.16 -7.61
N LEU A 94 2.06 13.66 -8.84
CA LEU A 94 3.12 13.23 -9.74
C LEU A 94 4.52 13.49 -9.18
N SER A 95 4.71 14.56 -8.40
CA SER A 95 6.02 14.88 -7.83
C SER A 95 6.54 13.82 -6.85
N ASP A 96 5.66 13.16 -6.10
CA ASP A 96 6.09 12.03 -5.25
C ASP A 96 6.16 10.72 -6.06
N ALA A 97 5.36 10.57 -7.14
CA ALA A 97 5.51 9.45 -8.07
C ALA A 97 6.88 9.46 -8.77
N GLU A 98 7.31 10.62 -9.27
CA GLU A 98 8.62 10.81 -9.92
C GLU A 98 9.77 10.44 -8.99
N LYS A 99 9.70 10.84 -7.71
CA LYS A 99 10.73 10.46 -6.72
C LYS A 99 10.81 8.96 -6.52
N VAL A 100 9.67 8.29 -6.35
CA VAL A 100 9.64 6.82 -6.24
C VAL A 100 10.25 6.21 -7.50
N PHE A 101 9.86 6.68 -8.68
CA PHE A 101 10.39 6.17 -9.96
C PHE A 101 11.91 6.35 -10.09
N ASP A 102 12.43 7.50 -9.67
CA ASP A 102 13.85 7.82 -9.72
C ASP A 102 14.68 6.97 -8.75
N GLU A 103 14.08 6.55 -7.63
CA GLU A 103 14.71 5.72 -6.60
C GLU A 103 14.67 4.22 -6.92
N MET A 104 13.81 3.77 -7.86
CA MET A 104 13.69 2.35 -8.21
C MET A 104 14.99 1.78 -8.82
N PRO A 105 15.56 0.69 -8.27
CA PRO A 105 16.81 0.09 -8.73
C PRO A 105 16.65 -0.64 -10.07
N GLU A 106 15.50 -1.26 -10.30
CA GLU A 106 15.14 -1.91 -11.56
C GLU A 106 13.94 -1.20 -12.19
N ARG A 107 14.19 -0.47 -13.28
CA ARG A 107 13.16 0.13 -14.12
C ARG A 107 12.57 -0.93 -15.03
N ASP A 108 11.82 -1.88 -14.45
CA ASP A 108 11.17 -2.91 -15.27
C ASP A 108 10.15 -2.25 -16.21
N ILE A 109 10.00 -2.80 -17.42
CA ILE A 109 9.24 -2.23 -18.54
C ILE A 109 7.78 -1.97 -18.15
N VAL A 110 7.27 -2.73 -17.17
CA VAL A 110 5.92 -2.57 -16.61
C VAL A 110 5.76 -1.22 -15.89
N ALA A 111 6.77 -0.76 -15.14
CA ALA A 111 6.75 0.54 -14.45
C ALA A 111 6.69 1.72 -15.43
N TRP A 112 7.12 1.52 -16.68
CA TRP A 112 7.11 2.54 -17.74
C TRP A 112 5.75 2.71 -18.43
N SER A 113 4.83 1.76 -18.23
CA SER A 113 3.57 1.66 -18.96
C SER A 113 2.31 1.93 -18.12
N THR A 114 2.47 2.22 -16.82
CA THR A 114 1.36 2.37 -15.87
C THR A 114 1.11 3.82 -15.49
#